data_AF-A0A380CMQ7-F1
#
_entry.id   AF-A0A380CMQ7-F1
#
_cell.length_a   1.000
_cell.length_b   1.000
_cell.length_c   1.000
_cell.angle_alpha   90.00
_cell.angle_beta   90.00
_cell.angle_gamma   90.00
#
_symmetry.space_group_name_H-M   'P 1'
#
loop_
_entity.id
_entity.type
_entity.pdbx_description
1 polymer ?
#
loop_
_entity_poly.entity_id
_entity_poly.type
_entity_poly.pdbx_seq_one_letter_code
_entity_poly.pdbx_strand_id
1 'polypeptide(L)'
;MTYLSPDQYASFEVTISTMLNWKQSTNSYDVLAEIMKLRKFSATYVFCKEGEENLVKMYRNAGLKVEVLAGPHNYNRDFKTIYNTIRLR
;
A
#
# COMPACT_ATOMS: atom_id res chain seq x y z
N MET A 1 -2.26 0.26 -14.29
CA MET A 1 -3.08 0.22 -13.05
C MET A 1 -2.37 0.99 -11.95
N THR A 2 -3.11 1.60 -11.01
CA THR A 2 -2.52 2.40 -9.92
C THR A 2 -3.07 1.94 -8.57
N TYR A 3 -2.18 1.62 -7.64
CA TYR A 3 -2.51 1.23 -6.27
C TYR A 3 -2.04 2.33 -5.31
N LEU A 4 -2.87 2.68 -4.32
CA LEU A 4 -2.59 3.72 -3.31
C LEU A 4 -2.37 3.05 -1.95
N SER A 5 -1.20 3.29 -1.35
CA SER A 5 -0.73 2.76 -0.06
C SER A 5 -1.18 1.32 0.26
N PRO A 6 -0.87 0.32 -0.59
CA PRO A 6 -1.17 -1.07 -0.28
C PRO A 6 -0.24 -1.56 0.85
N ASP A 7 -0.81 -1.82 2.01
CA ASP A 7 -0.11 -2.41 3.16
C ASP A 7 0.47 -3.80 2.82
N GLN A 8 1.48 -4.26 3.56
CA GLN A 8 2.05 -5.61 3.47
C GLN A 8 1.01 -6.68 3.84
N TYR A 9 0.14 -6.37 4.81
CA TYR A 9 -1.02 -7.17 5.16
C TYR A 9 -2.25 -6.28 5.07
N ALA A 10 -3.25 -6.68 4.27
CA ALA A 10 -4.47 -5.89 4.13
C ALA A 10 -5.23 -5.87 5.46
N SER A 11 -5.16 -4.77 6.21
CA SER A 11 -6.08 -4.50 7.32
C SER A 11 -7.41 -3.98 6.76
N PHE A 12 -8.32 -4.89 6.47
CA PHE A 12 -9.75 -4.53 6.53
C PHE A 12 -10.24 -4.99 7.89
N GLU A 13 -10.51 -4.09 8.83
CA GLU A 13 -11.57 -4.39 9.79
C GLU A 13 -12.05 -3.19 10.58
N VAL A 14 -13.33 -3.23 10.95
CA VAL A 14 -13.66 -2.96 12.35
C VAL A 14 -14.78 -3.89 12.84
N THR A 15 -14.45 -4.77 13.81
CA THR A 15 -15.41 -5.45 14.69
C THR A 15 -14.88 -5.49 16.13
N ILE A 16 -15.75 -5.44 17.16
CA ILE A 16 -15.32 -5.41 18.59
C ILE A 16 -14.55 -6.69 19.00
N SER A 17 -14.89 -7.86 18.46
CA SER A 17 -14.13 -9.10 18.69
C SER A 17 -12.73 -9.09 18.07
N THR A 18 -12.54 -8.32 17.00
CA THR A 18 -11.24 -7.98 16.39
C THR A 18 -10.49 -6.98 17.26
N MET A 19 -11.20 -6.03 17.87
CA MET A 19 -10.67 -5.09 18.86
C MET A 19 -10.28 -5.77 20.19
N LEU A 20 -10.95 -6.86 20.58
CA LEU A 20 -10.73 -7.59 21.83
C LEU A 20 -9.84 -8.85 21.68
N ASN A 21 -9.37 -9.13 20.45
CA ASN A 21 -8.29 -10.05 20.11
C ASN A 21 -8.30 -11.46 20.75
N TRP A 22 -9.40 -12.21 20.65
CA TRP A 22 -9.44 -13.57 21.21
C TRP A 22 -8.91 -14.69 20.30
N LYS A 23 -8.78 -14.48 18.98
CA LYS A 23 -8.27 -15.52 18.04
C LYS A 23 -7.64 -14.95 16.75
N GLN A 24 -6.64 -14.08 16.83
CA GLN A 24 -5.84 -13.73 15.64
C GLN A 24 -4.34 -13.89 15.88
N SER A 25 -3.94 -15.13 16.13
CA SER A 25 -2.60 -15.61 15.79
C SER A 25 -2.76 -16.61 14.65
N THR A 26 -2.54 -16.23 13.38
CA THR A 26 -1.70 -16.99 12.39
C THR A 26 -1.80 -16.60 10.91
N ASN A 27 -2.84 -15.98 10.36
CA ASN A 27 -2.92 -15.79 8.89
C ASN A 27 -3.17 -14.34 8.46
N SER A 28 -2.10 -13.58 8.28
CA SER A 28 -2.10 -12.28 7.63
C SER A 28 -1.98 -12.44 6.10
N TYR A 29 -2.81 -11.76 5.32
CA TYR A 29 -2.83 -11.88 3.84
C TYR A 29 -1.61 -11.18 3.22
N ASP A 30 -0.68 -11.94 2.66
CA ASP A 30 0.56 -11.41 2.07
C ASP A 30 0.28 -10.73 0.71
N VAL A 31 0.10 -9.40 0.77
CA VAL A 31 -0.24 -8.57 -0.38
C VAL A 31 0.91 -8.55 -1.41
N LEU A 32 2.16 -8.56 -0.95
CA LEU A 32 3.32 -8.51 -1.84
C LEU A 32 3.44 -9.80 -2.66
N ALA A 33 3.24 -10.97 -2.02
CA ALA A 33 3.26 -12.25 -2.72
C ALA A 33 2.24 -12.33 -3.86
N GLU A 34 1.03 -11.80 -3.65
CA GLU A 34 -0.01 -11.78 -4.68
C GLU A 34 0.30 -10.77 -5.80
N ILE A 35 0.82 -9.59 -5.45
CA ILE A 35 1.28 -8.60 -6.43
C ILE A 35 2.34 -9.17 -7.37
N MET A 36 3.28 -9.96 -6.85
CA MET A 36 4.34 -10.55 -7.66
C MET A 36 3.81 -11.53 -8.72
N LYS A 37 2.68 -12.20 -8.47
CA LYS A 37 1.99 -13.05 -9.46
C LYS A 37 1.40 -12.23 -10.62
N LEU A 38 1.15 -10.94 -10.39
CA LEU A 38 0.56 -10.01 -11.36
C LEU A 38 1.59 -9.14 -12.08
N ARG A 39 2.90 -9.33 -11.86
CA ARG A 39 3.99 -8.50 -12.42
C ARG A 39 3.99 -8.32 -13.94
N LYS A 40 3.30 -9.19 -14.68
CA LYS A 40 3.12 -9.08 -16.14
C LYS A 40 2.30 -7.86 -16.56
N PHE A 41 1.53 -7.28 -15.65
CA PHE A 41 0.76 -6.07 -15.90
C PHE A 41 1.52 -4.84 -15.38
N SER A 42 1.62 -3.81 -16.22
CA SER A 42 2.20 -2.54 -15.79
C SER A 42 1.32 -1.89 -14.72
N ALA A 43 1.90 -1.74 -13.52
CA ALA A 43 1.27 -1.11 -12.38
C ALA A 43 2.24 -0.11 -11.74
N THR A 44 1.67 0.93 -11.13
CA THR A 44 2.45 1.82 -10.25
C THR A 44 1.87 1.81 -8.85
N TYR A 45 2.74 1.69 -7.86
CA TYR A 45 2.41 1.68 -6.44
C TYR A 45 2.76 3.04 -5.86
N VAL A 46 1.77 3.75 -5.33
CA VAL A 46 1.93 5.08 -4.78
C VAL A 46 1.83 5.00 -3.27
N PHE A 47 2.85 5.44 -2.55
CA PHE A 47 2.89 5.45 -1.08
C PHE A 47 3.02 6.88 -0.56
N CYS A 48 2.72 7.05 0.72
CA CYS A 48 3.00 8.26 1.47
C CYS A 48 4.46 8.25 1.94
N LYS A 49 5.03 9.44 2.15
CA LYS A 49 6.41 9.58 2.61
C LYS A 49 6.54 9.26 4.09
N GLU A 50 5.59 9.70 4.89
CA GLU A 50 5.67 9.63 6.35
C GLU A 50 5.07 8.31 6.85
N GLY A 51 5.89 7.46 7.45
CA GLY A 51 5.45 6.24 8.14
C GLY A 51 5.35 4.99 7.26
N GLU A 52 5.69 5.08 5.98
CA GLU A 52 5.64 3.96 5.02
C GLU A 52 7.04 3.61 4.45
N GLU A 53 8.13 4.10 5.04
CA GLU A 53 9.49 3.95 4.50
C GLU A 53 9.92 2.49 4.36
N ASN A 54 9.53 1.64 5.31
CA ASN A 54 9.83 0.21 5.27
C ASN A 54 9.04 -0.51 4.16
N LEU A 55 7.76 -0.14 3.97
CA LEU A 55 6.92 -0.67 2.89
C LEU A 55 7.48 -0.25 1.52
N VAL A 56 7.83 1.03 1.36
CA VAL A 56 8.46 1.55 0.15
C VAL A 56 9.75 0.80 -0.17
N LYS A 57 10.62 0.58 0.83
CA LYS A 57 11.86 -0.20 0.64
C LYS A 57 11.55 -1.63 0.22
N MET A 58 10.59 -2.29 0.86
CA MET A 58 10.18 -3.65 0.53
C MET A 58 9.71 -3.77 -0.93
N TYR A 59 8.83 -2.88 -1.39
CA TYR A 59 8.31 -2.90 -2.76
C TYR A 59 9.39 -2.54 -3.79
N ARG A 60 10.29 -1.60 -3.49
CA ARG A 60 11.45 -1.30 -4.35
C ARG A 60 12.41 -2.47 -4.46
N ASN A 61 12.70 -3.16 -3.36
CA ASN A 61 13.54 -4.35 -3.35
C ASN A 61 12.91 -5.51 -4.14
N ALA A 62 11.59 -5.57 -4.22
CA ALA A 62 10.87 -6.51 -5.09
C ALA A 62 10.88 -6.13 -6.58
N GLY A 63 11.53 -5.01 -6.96
CA GLY A 63 11.65 -4.54 -8.34
C GLY A 63 10.40 -3.82 -8.86
N LEU A 64 9.48 -3.41 -7.98
CA LEU A 64 8.24 -2.75 -8.36
C LEU A 64 8.44 -1.24 -8.55
N LYS A 65 7.72 -0.65 -9.51
CA LYS A 65 7.72 0.80 -9.72
C LYS A 65 6.95 1.48 -8.59
N VAL A 66 7.68 2.15 -7.70
CA VAL A 66 7.15 2.82 -6.51
C VAL A 66 7.31 4.33 -6.60
N GLU A 67 6.23 5.03 -6.30
CA GLU A 67 6.15 6.49 -6.25
C GLU A 67 5.81 6.91 -4.83
N VAL A 68 6.41 7.99 -4.36
CA VAL A 68 6.26 8.43 -2.98
C VAL A 68 5.81 9.88 -2.98
N LEU A 69 4.64 10.14 -2.41
CA LEU A 69 4.07 11.46 -2.26
C LEU A 69 4.29 11.98 -0.84
N ALA A 70 4.46 13.29 -0.68
CA ALA A 70 4.63 13.90 0.64
C ALA A 70 3.36 13.78 1.50
N GLY A 71 3.53 13.77 2.81
CA GLY A 71 2.46 13.70 3.79
C GLY A 71 2.28 12.34 4.47
N PRO A 72 1.36 12.28 5.45
CA PRO A 72 0.96 11.05 6.13
C PRO A 72 -0.01 10.25 5.26
N HIS A 73 -0.52 9.12 5.76
CA HIS A 73 -1.35 8.14 5.02
C HIS A 73 -2.55 8.72 4.21
N ASN A 74 -3.00 9.94 4.52
CA ASN A 74 -4.06 10.64 3.76
C ASN A 74 -3.52 11.57 2.64
N TYR A 75 -2.23 11.51 2.32
CA TYR A 75 -1.56 12.32 1.31
C TYR A 75 -1.74 13.84 1.50
N ASN A 76 -1.80 14.32 2.74
CA ASN A 76 -2.16 15.71 3.09
C ASN A 76 -3.49 16.20 2.50
N ARG A 77 -4.35 15.29 2.01
CA ARG A 77 -5.52 15.63 1.18
C ARG A 77 -5.17 16.46 -0.06
N ASP A 78 -3.94 16.34 -0.57
CA ASP A 78 -3.52 17.01 -1.80
C ASP A 78 -4.05 16.25 -3.04
N PHE A 79 -5.36 16.39 -3.27
CA PHE A 79 -6.06 15.74 -4.37
C PHE A 79 -5.48 16.10 -5.74
N LYS A 80 -4.91 17.29 -5.88
CA LYS A 80 -4.29 17.74 -7.14
C LYS A 80 -3.04 16.91 -7.44
N THR A 81 -2.16 16.74 -6.45
CA THR A 81 -0.96 15.93 -6.60
C THR A 81 -1.30 14.46 -6.83
N ILE A 82 -2.23 13.90 -6.05
CA ILE A 82 -2.72 12.51 -6.24
C ILE A 82 -3.25 12.33 -7.68
N TYR A 83 -4.11 13.24 -8.14
CA TYR A 83 -4.69 13.19 -9.49
C TYR A 83 -3.62 13.22 -10.57
N ASN A 84 -2.65 14.13 -10.48
CA ASN A 84 -1.57 14.24 -11.46
C ASN A 84 -0.69 12.98 -11.49
N THR A 85 -0.42 12.37 -10.33
CA THR A 85 0.33 11.12 -10.23
C THR A 85 -0.39 9.93 -10.88
N ILE A 86 -1.73 9.91 -10.85
CA ILE A 86 -2.53 8.85 -11.46
C ILE A 86 -2.74 9.08 -12.96
N ARG A 87 -3.05 10.32 -13.37
CA ARG A 87 -3.45 10.68 -14.75
C ARG A 87 -2.33 10.51 -15.79
N LEU A 88 -1.07 10.70 -15.40
CA LEU A 88 0.06 10.74 -16.33
C LEU A 88 0.64 9.36 -16.67
N ARG A 89 -0.14 8.27 -16.53
CA ARG A 89 0.35 6.89 -16.64
C ARG A 89 -0.56 5.96 -17.43
#